data_AF-A0ABD7IN08-F1
#
_entry.id   AF-A0ABD7IN08-F1
#
_cell.length_a   1.000
_cell.length_b   1.000
_cell.length_c   1.000
_cell.angle_alpha   90.00
_cell.angle_beta   90.00
_cell.angle_gamma   90.00
#
_symmetry.space_group_name_H-M   'P 1'
#
loop_
_entity.id
_entity.type
_entity.pdbx_description
1 polymer ?
#
loop_
_entity_poly.entity_id
_entity_poly.type
_entity_poly.pdbx_seq_one_letter_code
_entity_poly.pdbx_strand_id
1 'polypeptide(L)'
;MIEVGSQAKNKCWKPLLFLVGFYLIYQPNFWANTYLPMIVTLGIMMSCVLVLSPKEIGLTLNRLKIFVIGVSLSMVYFAFRALLVDNDPRIIQNTAIIINVIALVLWLEVLRKYFQMSAEQVLGWLLWLVVIQCFFALIMLVSSGLRAAILARTAAGIIENQFVYGERLYGISSDYTFFTPIYHSIIGLMAIYLGMNVNKKYYWFLPFCVFIIVLNGRTGLVTLVFGFALMLAKRMAASFQGFVQGSVLVATSIGFVMLGLSFLQAIQPDTYTWIVSGFEDTLALVFEGNKQGNYEQLTDSFLLFPTGLWSWLFGYGVRVYGGNTSNIWFGTSDIGYINDLFMGGLVYMGILYSTIIAHLITCHQKAEVKVRGSMLFLAFFVVLIIANYKGEVARSGVVLTSIIFMCYLFSTEPQNEERTWKSA
;
A
#
# COMPACT_ATOMS: atom_id res chain seq x y z
N MET A 1 41.20 -16.69 11.44
CA MET A 1 40.71 -16.31 12.78
C MET A 1 39.96 -14.96 12.85
N ILE A 2 39.57 -14.34 11.73
CA ILE A 2 38.83 -13.05 11.72
C ILE A 2 37.30 -13.23 11.47
N GLU A 3 36.83 -14.44 11.16
CA GLU A 3 35.43 -14.66 10.74
C GLU A 3 34.40 -14.79 11.87
N VAL A 4 34.82 -15.04 13.10
CA VAL A 4 33.86 -15.26 14.21
C VAL A 4 33.27 -13.93 14.73
N GLY A 5 33.99 -12.80 14.58
CA GLY A 5 33.51 -11.47 15.00
C GLY A 5 32.51 -10.81 14.06
N SER A 6 32.44 -11.24 12.79
CA SER A 6 31.55 -10.70 11.75
C SER A 6 30.10 -11.18 11.92
N GLN A 7 29.89 -12.47 12.18
CA GLN A 7 28.55 -13.04 12.30
C GLN A 7 27.82 -12.58 13.58
N ALA A 8 28.54 -12.37 14.68
CA ALA A 8 27.97 -11.86 15.93
C ALA A 8 27.57 -10.38 15.82
N LYS A 9 28.39 -9.54 15.15
CA LYS A 9 28.05 -8.15 14.84
C LYS A 9 26.82 -8.05 13.94
N ASN A 10 26.71 -8.91 12.92
CA ASN A 10 25.56 -8.91 12.02
C ASN A 10 24.24 -9.19 12.76
N LYS A 11 24.20 -10.09 13.76
CA LYS A 11 22.95 -10.38 14.50
C LYS A 11 22.38 -9.17 15.26
N CYS A 12 23.21 -8.24 15.73
CA CYS A 12 22.77 -7.08 16.51
C CYS A 12 22.02 -6.03 15.67
N TRP A 13 22.30 -5.93 14.37
CA TRP A 13 21.68 -4.94 13.48
C TRP A 13 20.33 -5.38 12.91
N LYS A 14 20.01 -6.68 12.93
CA LYS A 14 18.74 -7.20 12.39
C LYS A 14 17.50 -6.58 13.06
N PRO A 15 17.40 -6.50 14.40
CA PRO A 15 16.28 -5.84 15.06
C PRO A 15 16.15 -4.37 14.67
N LEU A 16 17.28 -3.64 14.56
CA LEU A 16 17.26 -2.24 14.16
C LEU A 16 16.72 -2.09 12.73
N LEU A 17 17.21 -2.87 11.78
CA LEU A 17 16.74 -2.82 10.40
C LEU A 17 15.29 -3.27 10.24
N PHE A 18 14.82 -4.16 11.12
CA PHE A 18 13.42 -4.54 11.19
C PHE A 18 12.55 -3.35 11.66
N LEU A 19 12.99 -2.60 12.68
CA LEU A 19 12.32 -1.35 13.11
C LEU A 19 12.38 -0.25 12.03
N VAL A 20 13.49 -0.15 11.29
CA VAL A 20 13.60 0.73 10.13
C VAL A 20 12.56 0.35 9.06
N GLY A 21 12.40 -0.95 8.77
CA GLY A 21 11.36 -1.45 7.87
C GLY A 21 9.95 -1.08 8.36
N PHE A 22 9.67 -1.24 9.67
CA PHE A 22 8.41 -0.79 10.28
C PHE A 22 8.17 0.71 10.01
N TYR A 23 9.17 1.54 10.25
CA TYR A 23 9.06 2.99 10.06
C TYR A 23 8.84 3.37 8.59
N LEU A 24 9.61 2.80 7.66
CA LEU A 24 9.49 3.12 6.24
C LEU A 24 8.11 2.78 5.65
N ILE A 25 7.43 1.79 6.23
CA ILE A 25 6.11 1.32 5.79
C ILE A 25 4.98 2.11 6.44
N TYR A 26 4.98 2.21 7.76
CA TYR A 26 3.87 2.81 8.50
C TYR A 26 4.03 4.32 8.76
N GLN A 27 5.27 4.83 8.62
CA GLN A 27 5.61 6.25 8.68
C GLN A 27 4.96 7.02 9.85
N PRO A 28 4.97 6.50 11.08
CA PRO A 28 4.21 7.13 12.17
C PRO A 28 4.70 8.54 12.48
N ASN A 29 3.76 9.46 12.63
CA ASN A 29 4.04 10.85 12.94
C ASN A 29 3.88 11.14 14.43
N PHE A 30 4.87 10.88 15.27
CA PHE A 30 4.74 11.06 16.71
C PHE A 30 4.80 12.52 17.22
N TRP A 31 5.12 13.49 16.36
CA TRP A 31 5.39 14.87 16.76
C TRP A 31 4.45 15.91 16.14
N ALA A 32 3.28 15.49 15.62
CA ALA A 32 2.29 16.37 15.00
C ALA A 32 2.87 17.32 13.92
N ASN A 33 4.02 16.96 13.33
CA ASN A 33 4.67 17.72 12.27
C ASN A 33 4.48 16.97 10.96
N THR A 34 3.77 17.57 10.01
CA THR A 34 3.41 16.96 8.72
C THR A 34 4.63 16.48 7.92
N TYR A 35 5.80 17.09 8.11
CA TYR A 35 7.02 16.75 7.35
C TYR A 35 7.95 15.78 8.06
N LEU A 36 7.74 15.49 9.34
CA LEU A 36 8.65 14.62 10.09
C LEU A 36 8.81 13.22 9.44
N PRO A 37 7.74 12.55 8.98
CA PRO A 37 7.88 11.26 8.30
C PRO A 37 8.82 11.29 7.11
N MET A 38 8.77 12.38 6.33
CA MET A 38 9.65 12.60 5.19
C MET A 38 11.10 12.82 5.62
N ILE A 39 11.33 13.62 6.66
CA ILE A 39 12.68 13.91 7.19
C ILE A 39 13.35 12.62 7.69
N VAL A 40 12.64 11.80 8.47
CA VAL A 40 13.21 10.54 8.98
C VAL A 40 13.43 9.56 7.83
N THR A 41 12.52 9.48 6.86
CA THR A 41 12.70 8.64 5.66
C THR A 41 13.94 9.07 4.86
N LEU A 42 14.17 10.37 4.70
CA LEU A 42 15.39 10.91 4.10
C LEU A 42 16.64 10.53 4.92
N GLY A 43 16.59 10.63 6.25
CA GLY A 43 17.68 10.21 7.13
C GLY A 43 18.02 8.73 6.98
N ILE A 44 17.01 7.86 6.89
CA ILE A 44 17.19 6.42 6.62
C ILE A 44 17.78 6.20 5.22
N MET A 45 17.26 6.90 4.21
CA MET A 45 17.76 6.81 2.83
C MET A 45 19.25 7.19 2.76
N MET A 46 19.63 8.31 3.36
CA MET A 46 21.02 8.77 3.42
C MET A 46 21.91 7.78 4.17
N SER A 47 21.42 7.19 5.26
CA SER A 47 22.15 6.13 5.99
C SER A 47 22.39 4.90 5.11
N CYS A 48 21.41 4.49 4.30
CA CYS A 48 21.59 3.39 3.35
C CYS A 48 22.60 3.74 2.25
N VAL A 49 22.57 4.97 1.73
CA VAL A 49 23.54 5.48 0.75
C VAL A 49 24.96 5.43 1.28
N LEU A 50 25.19 5.78 2.54
CA LEU A 50 26.53 5.74 3.15
C LEU A 50 27.10 4.32 3.30
N VAL A 51 26.23 3.31 3.31
CA VAL A 51 26.60 1.92 3.56
C VAL A 51 26.69 1.10 2.24
N LEU A 52 25.98 1.53 1.20
CA LEU A 52 26.02 0.93 -0.12
C LEU A 52 27.14 1.53 -0.98
N SER A 53 27.71 0.74 -1.87
CA SER A 53 28.71 1.21 -2.83
C SER A 53 28.04 2.03 -3.95
N PRO A 54 28.76 2.98 -4.58
CA PRO A 54 28.22 3.76 -5.69
C PRO A 54 27.68 2.91 -6.84
N LYS A 55 28.30 1.74 -7.09
CA LYS A 55 27.87 0.78 -8.11
C LYS A 55 26.51 0.15 -7.76
N GLU A 56 26.30 -0.25 -6.50
CA GLU A 56 25.03 -0.81 -6.01
C GLU A 56 23.91 0.22 -6.11
N ILE A 57 24.19 1.47 -5.72
CA ILE A 57 23.25 2.58 -5.83
C ILE A 57 22.90 2.86 -7.29
N GLY A 58 23.91 2.96 -8.17
CA GLY A 58 23.71 3.20 -9.59
C GLY A 58 22.88 2.11 -10.27
N LEU A 59 23.12 0.83 -9.92
CA LEU A 59 22.32 -0.29 -10.42
C LEU A 59 20.85 -0.19 -9.95
N THR A 60 20.66 0.14 -8.68
CA THR A 60 19.33 0.31 -8.07
C THR A 60 18.54 1.42 -8.77
N LEU A 61 19.14 2.59 -8.95
CA LEU A 61 18.52 3.72 -9.63
C LEU A 61 18.24 3.41 -11.11
N ASN A 62 19.15 2.72 -11.81
CA ASN A 62 18.92 2.30 -13.19
C ASN A 62 17.75 1.31 -13.33
N ARG A 63 17.52 0.44 -12.33
CA ARG A 63 16.36 -0.46 -12.30
C ARG A 63 15.05 0.29 -12.03
N LEU A 64 15.09 1.36 -11.25
CA LEU A 64 13.95 2.23 -10.95
C LEU A 64 13.73 3.36 -11.97
N LYS A 65 14.61 3.52 -12.97
CA LYS A 65 14.63 4.71 -13.85
C LYS A 65 13.31 5.03 -14.52
N ILE A 66 12.57 4.00 -14.98
CA ILE A 66 11.26 4.19 -15.64
C ILE A 66 10.32 4.89 -14.66
N PHE A 67 10.24 4.37 -13.44
CA PHE A 67 9.40 4.93 -12.38
C PHE A 67 9.86 6.34 -11.99
N VAL A 68 11.15 6.52 -11.67
CA VAL A 68 11.68 7.81 -11.19
C VAL A 68 11.51 8.90 -12.24
N ILE A 69 11.89 8.64 -13.50
CA ILE A 69 11.78 9.62 -14.58
C ILE A 69 10.32 9.92 -14.87
N GLY A 70 9.47 8.91 -15.02
CA GLY A 70 8.07 9.12 -15.37
C GLY A 70 7.27 9.85 -14.29
N VAL A 71 7.48 9.51 -13.01
CA VAL A 71 6.87 10.24 -11.89
C VAL A 71 7.43 11.66 -11.81
N SER A 72 8.73 11.87 -12.01
CA SER A 72 9.32 13.21 -12.06
C SER A 72 8.73 14.07 -13.19
N LEU A 73 8.53 13.49 -14.38
CA LEU A 73 7.89 14.16 -15.51
C LEU A 73 6.44 14.54 -15.18
N SER A 74 5.68 13.62 -14.57
CA SER A 74 4.31 13.91 -14.13
C SER A 74 4.28 15.05 -13.09
N MET A 75 5.22 15.05 -12.15
CA MET A 75 5.36 16.09 -11.12
C MET A 75 5.69 17.45 -11.73
N VAL A 76 6.67 17.52 -12.64
CA VAL A 76 7.04 18.75 -13.33
C VAL A 76 5.87 19.27 -14.16
N TYR A 77 5.17 18.38 -14.87
CA TYR A 77 3.99 18.74 -15.65
C TYR A 77 2.89 19.34 -14.77
N PHE A 78 2.55 18.67 -13.66
CA PHE A 78 1.55 19.19 -12.74
C PHE A 78 2.00 20.52 -12.11
N ALA A 79 3.26 20.63 -11.69
CA ALA A 79 3.79 21.87 -11.12
C ALA A 79 3.65 23.03 -12.11
N PHE A 80 3.98 22.81 -13.39
CA PHE A 80 3.77 23.79 -14.43
C PHE A 80 2.29 24.18 -14.59
N ARG A 81 1.38 23.20 -14.64
CA ARG A 81 -0.07 23.46 -14.75
C ARG A 81 -0.62 24.22 -13.55
N ALA A 82 -0.19 23.86 -12.34
CA ALA A 82 -0.61 24.51 -11.10
C ALA A 82 -0.12 25.97 -11.03
N LEU A 83 1.15 26.23 -11.40
CA LEU A 83 1.71 27.58 -11.43
C LEU A 83 1.02 28.50 -12.44
N LEU A 84 0.54 27.97 -13.58
CA LEU A 84 -0.21 28.75 -14.56
C LEU A 84 -1.56 29.27 -14.04
N VAL A 85 -2.10 28.66 -12.99
CA VAL A 85 -3.39 29.03 -12.38
C VAL A 85 -3.22 29.50 -10.93
N ASP A 86 -2.00 29.87 -10.55
CA ASP A 86 -1.65 30.33 -9.19
C ASP A 86 -2.08 29.37 -8.07
N ASN A 87 -1.96 28.06 -8.33
CA ASN A 87 -2.26 27.01 -7.37
C ASN A 87 -0.98 26.34 -6.85
N ASP A 88 -1.04 25.77 -5.64
CA ASP A 88 0.10 25.09 -5.01
C ASP A 88 0.58 23.89 -5.86
N PRO A 89 1.83 23.90 -6.35
CA PRO A 89 2.36 22.84 -7.19
C PRO A 89 2.69 21.55 -6.42
N ARG A 90 2.66 21.57 -5.08
CA ARG A 90 2.81 20.40 -4.19
C ARG A 90 4.05 19.54 -4.48
N ILE A 91 5.13 20.19 -4.92
CA ILE A 91 6.38 19.53 -5.32
C ILE A 91 6.90 18.62 -4.19
N ILE A 92 6.86 19.08 -2.94
CA ILE A 92 7.35 18.32 -1.78
C ILE A 92 6.61 16.99 -1.65
N GLN A 93 5.28 16.99 -1.75
CA GLN A 93 4.50 15.77 -1.58
C GLN A 93 4.63 14.79 -2.74
N ASN A 94 4.74 15.30 -3.97
CA ASN A 94 4.98 14.48 -5.14
C ASN A 94 6.39 13.86 -5.09
N THR A 95 7.37 14.60 -4.59
CA THR A 95 8.75 14.11 -4.37
C THR A 95 8.80 13.03 -3.28
N ALA A 96 7.92 13.11 -2.27
CA ALA A 96 7.89 12.14 -1.18
C ALA A 96 7.67 10.68 -1.66
N ILE A 97 6.93 10.47 -2.76
CA ILE A 97 6.73 9.13 -3.33
C ILE A 97 8.04 8.53 -3.81
N ILE A 98 8.82 9.32 -4.56
CA ILE A 98 10.11 8.90 -5.11
C ILE A 98 11.06 8.57 -3.95
N ILE A 99 11.11 9.45 -2.94
CA ILE A 99 11.92 9.25 -1.73
C ILE A 99 11.51 7.96 -1.01
N ASN A 100 10.21 7.74 -0.79
CA ASN A 100 9.71 6.54 -0.10
C ASN A 100 10.08 5.25 -0.85
N VAL A 101 9.93 5.22 -2.18
CA VAL A 101 10.34 4.06 -3.00
C VAL A 101 11.84 3.83 -2.93
N ILE A 102 12.64 4.88 -3.12
CA ILE A 102 14.11 4.75 -3.09
C ILE A 102 14.57 4.30 -1.71
N ALA A 103 14.02 4.85 -0.62
CA ALA A 103 14.37 4.46 0.74
C ALA A 103 14.06 2.98 1.01
N LEU A 104 12.87 2.49 0.63
CA LEU A 104 12.49 1.08 0.77
C LEU A 104 13.38 0.15 -0.05
N VAL A 105 13.71 0.52 -1.28
CA VAL A 105 14.55 -0.30 -2.15
C VAL A 105 16.01 -0.31 -1.66
N LEU A 106 16.56 0.83 -1.24
CA LEU A 106 17.91 0.86 -0.66
C LEU A 106 17.98 0.09 0.66
N TRP A 107 16.94 0.15 1.49
CA TRP A 107 16.83 -0.70 2.68
C TRP A 107 16.88 -2.19 2.33
N LEU A 108 16.18 -2.62 1.27
CA LEU A 108 16.26 -3.99 0.76
C LEU A 108 17.68 -4.35 0.28
N GLU A 109 18.37 -3.45 -0.43
CA GLU A 109 19.74 -3.70 -0.87
C GLU A 109 20.71 -3.83 0.32
N VAL A 110 20.51 -3.06 1.41
CA VAL A 110 21.25 -3.26 2.68
C VAL A 110 20.96 -4.65 3.26
N LEU A 111 19.68 -5.08 3.28
CA LEU A 111 19.33 -6.43 3.74
C LEU A 111 20.01 -7.53 2.89
N ARG A 112 20.05 -7.37 1.58
CA ARG A 112 20.70 -8.33 0.68
C ARG A 112 22.21 -8.35 0.86
N LYS A 113 22.86 -7.19 0.95
CA LYS A 113 24.31 -7.06 1.07
C LYS A 113 24.86 -7.67 2.36
N TYR A 114 24.25 -7.35 3.51
CA TYR A 114 24.78 -7.75 4.82
C TYR A 114 24.17 -9.02 5.38
N PHE A 115 22.97 -9.40 4.93
CA PHE A 115 22.24 -10.55 5.46
C PHE A 115 21.86 -11.60 4.43
N GLN A 116 22.15 -11.36 3.15
CA GLN A 116 21.86 -12.28 2.05
C GLN A 116 20.39 -12.72 2.03
N MET A 117 19.49 -11.81 2.40
CA MET A 117 18.08 -12.15 2.53
C MET A 117 17.44 -12.45 1.17
N SER A 118 16.78 -13.61 1.07
CA SER A 118 15.93 -13.96 -0.08
C SER A 118 14.63 -13.17 -0.10
N ALA A 119 13.90 -13.16 -1.22
CA ALA A 119 12.60 -12.50 -1.27
C ALA A 119 11.63 -13.11 -0.27
N GLU A 120 11.63 -14.44 -0.12
CA GLU A 120 10.82 -15.14 0.90
C GLU A 120 11.12 -14.63 2.32
N GLN A 121 12.40 -14.44 2.67
CA GLN A 121 12.78 -13.95 4.00
C GLN A 121 12.34 -12.50 4.23
N VAL A 122 12.47 -11.64 3.21
CA VAL A 122 12.00 -10.25 3.27
C VAL A 122 10.48 -10.21 3.41
N LEU A 123 9.74 -10.98 2.61
CA LEU A 123 8.28 -11.09 2.74
C LEU A 123 7.88 -11.63 4.12
N GLY A 124 8.62 -12.59 4.66
CA GLY A 124 8.45 -13.07 6.03
C GLY A 124 8.61 -11.96 7.07
N TRP A 125 9.58 -11.05 6.90
CA TRP A 125 9.73 -9.88 7.75
C TRP A 125 8.52 -8.95 7.65
N LEU A 126 8.04 -8.66 6.44
CA LEU A 126 6.86 -7.81 6.25
C LEU A 126 5.61 -8.39 6.91
N LEU A 127 5.44 -9.71 6.87
CA LEU A 127 4.35 -10.39 7.57
C LEU A 127 4.46 -10.26 9.09
N TRP A 128 5.67 -10.33 9.64
CA TRP A 128 5.89 -10.06 11.08
C TRP A 128 5.65 -8.60 11.46
N LEU A 129 5.90 -7.64 10.56
CA LEU A 129 5.53 -6.24 10.78
C LEU A 129 4.02 -6.07 10.93
N VAL A 130 3.22 -6.83 10.17
CA VAL A 130 1.76 -6.86 10.33
C VAL A 130 1.36 -7.42 11.69
N VAL A 131 2.01 -8.47 12.18
CA VAL A 131 1.74 -9.02 13.52
C VAL A 131 2.01 -7.98 14.61
N ILE A 132 3.10 -7.22 14.50
CA ILE A 132 3.40 -6.13 15.45
C ILE A 132 2.37 -5.01 15.36
N GLN A 133 1.93 -4.68 14.14
CA GLN A 133 0.85 -3.71 13.96
C GLN A 133 -0.46 -4.19 14.61
N CYS A 134 -0.78 -5.49 14.51
CA CYS A 134 -1.92 -6.10 15.22
C CYS A 134 -1.77 -5.99 16.73
N PHE A 135 -0.56 -6.20 17.25
CA PHE A 135 -0.31 -6.04 18.68
C PHE A 135 -0.61 -4.61 19.15
N PHE A 136 -0.15 -3.59 18.42
CA PHE A 136 -0.52 -2.19 18.72
C PHE A 136 -2.02 -1.94 18.62
N ALA A 137 -2.68 -2.47 17.58
CA ALA A 137 -4.11 -2.34 17.41
C ALA A 137 -4.92 -3.00 18.54
N LEU A 138 -4.51 -4.19 19.00
CA LEU A 138 -5.12 -4.87 20.14
C LEU A 138 -4.96 -4.08 21.45
N ILE A 139 -3.78 -3.52 21.69
CA ILE A 139 -3.54 -2.65 22.84
C ILE A 139 -4.49 -1.43 22.81
N MET A 140 -4.65 -0.81 21.64
CA MET A 140 -5.57 0.32 21.45
C MET A 140 -7.04 -0.09 21.55
N LEU A 141 -7.37 -1.34 21.20
CA LEU A 141 -8.72 -1.91 21.36
C LEU A 141 -9.09 -2.11 22.83
N VAL A 142 -8.14 -2.60 23.64
CA VAL A 142 -8.35 -2.87 25.06
C VAL A 142 -8.29 -1.60 25.91
N SER A 143 -7.53 -0.58 25.49
CA SER A 143 -7.35 0.68 26.24
C SER A 143 -7.69 1.90 25.40
N SER A 144 -8.89 2.44 25.61
CA SER A 144 -9.36 3.68 24.97
C SER A 144 -8.50 4.91 25.35
N GLY A 145 -8.02 4.97 26.59
CA GLY A 145 -7.13 6.05 27.03
C GLY A 145 -5.77 6.04 26.30
N LEU A 146 -5.20 4.85 26.09
CA LEU A 146 -3.96 4.71 25.34
C LEU A 146 -4.17 4.98 23.84
N ARG A 147 -5.28 4.53 23.28
CA ARG A 147 -5.70 4.89 21.91
C ARG A 147 -5.77 6.40 21.75
N ALA A 148 -6.43 7.10 22.68
CA ALA A 148 -6.52 8.56 22.63
C ALA A 148 -5.15 9.24 22.71
N ALA A 149 -4.25 8.77 23.59
CA ALA A 149 -2.90 9.31 23.72
C ALA A 149 -2.05 9.11 22.44
N ILE A 150 -2.14 7.94 21.80
CA ILE A 150 -1.43 7.65 20.54
C ILE A 150 -2.01 8.49 19.40
N LEU A 151 -3.33 8.59 19.29
CA LEU A 151 -3.99 9.36 18.24
C LEU A 151 -3.78 10.87 18.39
N ALA A 152 -3.70 11.39 19.62
CA ALA A 152 -3.35 12.80 19.86
C ALA A 152 -1.98 13.19 19.27
N ARG A 153 -1.08 12.22 19.11
CA ARG A 153 0.25 12.43 18.51
C ARG A 153 0.28 12.09 17.03
N THR A 154 -0.30 10.96 16.65
CA THR A 154 -0.20 10.37 15.31
C THR A 154 -1.29 10.81 14.33
N ALA A 155 -2.40 11.32 14.85
CA ALA A 155 -3.59 11.68 14.08
C ALA A 155 -4.10 13.10 14.41
N ALA A 156 -3.22 14.00 14.86
CA ALA A 156 -3.57 15.32 15.40
C ALA A 156 -4.46 16.20 14.49
N GLY A 157 -4.49 15.96 13.17
CA GLY A 157 -5.35 16.66 12.20
C GLY A 157 -6.63 15.90 11.77
N ILE A 158 -6.85 14.67 12.26
CA ILE A 158 -8.03 13.82 11.94
C ILE A 158 -9.09 13.91 13.06
N ILE A 159 -8.72 14.45 14.23
CA ILE A 159 -9.54 14.50 15.46
C ILE A 159 -10.83 15.34 15.28
N GLU A 160 -10.91 16.16 14.24
CA GLU A 160 -12.10 16.97 13.94
C GLU A 160 -13.30 16.12 13.46
N ASN A 161 -13.09 14.93 12.90
CA ASN A 161 -14.17 14.02 12.49
C ASN A 161 -14.47 12.98 13.59
N GLN A 162 -15.35 13.35 14.53
CA GLN A 162 -15.71 12.55 15.71
C GLN A 162 -16.21 11.13 15.36
N PHE A 163 -16.88 10.96 14.21
CA PHE A 163 -17.36 9.65 13.75
C PHE A 163 -16.19 8.71 13.40
N VAL A 164 -15.21 9.20 12.63
CA VAL A 164 -14.00 8.42 12.27
C VAL A 164 -13.15 8.12 13.50
N TYR A 165 -13.08 9.06 14.44
CA TYR A 165 -12.33 8.90 15.68
C TYR A 165 -12.95 7.86 16.63
N GLY A 166 -14.28 7.80 16.72
CA GLY A 166 -14.99 6.82 17.57
C GLY A 166 -14.84 5.40 17.06
N GLU A 167 -14.99 5.18 15.76
CA GLU A 167 -15.19 3.83 15.20
C GLU A 167 -13.91 3.17 14.63
N ARG A 168 -12.85 3.95 14.33
CA ARG A 168 -11.67 3.51 13.54
C ARG A 168 -10.33 4.02 14.13
N LEU A 169 -9.24 3.88 13.38
CA LEU A 169 -7.89 4.36 13.73
C LEU A 169 -7.20 3.49 14.80
N TYR A 170 -6.90 2.24 14.43
CA TYR A 170 -6.20 1.28 15.27
C TYR A 170 -4.83 0.93 14.69
N GLY A 171 -3.83 0.80 15.57
CA GLY A 171 -2.43 0.57 15.22
C GLY A 171 -1.63 1.87 15.19
N ILE A 172 -0.46 1.84 14.57
CA ILE A 172 0.45 2.98 14.45
C ILE A 172 0.70 3.23 12.96
N SER A 173 0.19 4.34 12.42
CA SER A 173 0.37 4.70 11.00
C SER A 173 0.24 6.21 10.78
N SER A 174 0.75 6.72 9.66
CA SER A 174 0.44 8.07 9.17
C SER A 174 -0.88 8.15 8.42
N ASP A 175 -1.39 7.03 7.89
CA ASP A 175 -2.64 6.99 7.11
C ASP A 175 -3.46 5.75 7.46
N TYR A 176 -4.33 5.90 8.45
CA TYR A 176 -5.13 4.83 8.99
C TYR A 176 -6.27 4.41 8.06
N THR A 177 -6.98 5.37 7.46
CA THR A 177 -8.32 5.11 6.90
C THR A 177 -8.32 4.72 5.43
N PHE A 178 -7.25 5.02 4.69
CA PHE A 178 -7.16 4.75 3.26
C PHE A 178 -5.99 3.82 2.93
N PHE A 179 -4.75 4.23 3.20
CA PHE A 179 -3.59 3.46 2.73
C PHE A 179 -3.31 2.22 3.59
N THR A 180 -3.42 2.32 4.92
CA THR A 180 -3.16 1.17 5.83
C THR A 180 -3.97 -0.08 5.48
N PRO A 181 -5.31 -0.05 5.32
CA PRO A 181 -6.06 -1.25 4.98
C PRO A 181 -5.68 -1.83 3.61
N ILE A 182 -5.42 -0.99 2.61
CA ILE A 182 -5.03 -1.46 1.27
C ILE A 182 -3.60 -2.05 1.28
N TYR A 183 -2.68 -1.47 2.07
CA TYR A 183 -1.37 -2.04 2.29
C TYR A 183 -1.45 -3.45 2.91
N HIS A 184 -2.25 -3.63 3.95
CA HIS A 184 -2.44 -4.94 4.59
C HIS A 184 -3.09 -5.95 3.65
N SER A 185 -3.92 -5.50 2.71
CA SER A 185 -4.41 -6.33 1.61
C SER A 185 -3.28 -6.80 0.69
N ILE A 186 -2.38 -5.91 0.27
CA ILE A 186 -1.19 -6.27 -0.51
C ILE A 186 -0.34 -7.31 0.23
N ILE A 187 -0.10 -7.13 1.54
CA ILE A 187 0.65 -8.09 2.36
C ILE A 187 -0.13 -9.41 2.53
N GLY A 188 -1.45 -9.36 2.65
CA GLY A 188 -2.31 -10.54 2.62
C GLY A 188 -2.17 -11.33 1.32
N LEU A 189 -2.12 -10.66 0.17
CA LEU A 189 -1.83 -11.29 -1.12
C LEU A 189 -0.43 -11.93 -1.13
N MET A 190 0.56 -11.37 -0.43
CA MET A 190 1.87 -12.00 -0.27
C MET A 190 1.80 -13.26 0.59
N ALA A 191 1.04 -13.23 1.69
CA ALA A 191 0.79 -14.41 2.53
C ALA A 191 0.13 -15.53 1.73
N ILE A 192 -0.84 -15.19 0.87
CA ILE A 192 -1.50 -16.14 -0.04
C ILE A 192 -0.50 -16.68 -1.06
N TYR A 193 0.26 -15.79 -1.73
CA TYR A 193 1.27 -16.19 -2.70
C TYR A 193 2.25 -17.20 -2.09
N LEU A 194 2.81 -16.89 -0.92
CA LEU A 194 3.73 -17.77 -0.19
C LEU A 194 3.03 -19.05 0.30
N GLY A 195 1.78 -18.97 0.75
CA GLY A 195 0.98 -20.12 1.16
C GLY A 195 0.71 -21.10 0.02
N MET A 196 0.48 -20.57 -1.18
CA MET A 196 0.22 -21.36 -2.39
C MET A 196 1.49 -21.98 -2.96
N ASN A 197 2.60 -21.27 -2.89
CA ASN A 197 3.81 -21.56 -3.66
C ASN A 197 4.97 -22.08 -2.83
N VAL A 198 5.06 -21.73 -1.54
CA VAL A 198 6.22 -22.02 -0.69
C VAL A 198 5.83 -22.94 0.45
N ASN A 199 5.01 -22.48 1.40
CA ASN A 199 4.63 -23.26 2.57
C ASN A 199 3.27 -22.80 3.13
N LYS A 200 2.38 -23.75 3.42
CA LYS A 200 1.04 -23.48 3.94
C LYS A 200 1.04 -22.67 5.26
N LYS A 201 2.13 -22.67 6.03
CA LYS A 201 2.26 -21.88 7.26
C LYS A 201 2.01 -20.39 7.06
N TYR A 202 2.26 -19.86 5.86
CA TYR A 202 2.07 -18.43 5.58
C TYR A 202 0.60 -18.00 5.61
N TYR A 203 -0.36 -18.92 5.46
CA TYR A 203 -1.78 -18.61 5.65
C TYR A 203 -2.12 -18.20 7.09
N TRP A 204 -1.32 -18.57 8.09
CA TRP A 204 -1.51 -18.13 9.48
C TRP A 204 -1.34 -16.61 9.68
N PHE A 205 -0.75 -15.90 8.71
CA PHE A 205 -0.64 -14.45 8.76
C PHE A 205 -1.91 -13.73 8.25
N LEU A 206 -2.82 -14.43 7.55
CA LEU A 206 -4.03 -13.82 6.99
C LEU A 206 -4.99 -13.27 8.05
N PRO A 207 -5.26 -13.96 9.18
CA PRO A 207 -6.09 -13.39 10.24
C PRO A 207 -5.58 -12.04 10.73
N PHE A 208 -4.26 -11.86 10.86
CA PHE A 208 -3.66 -10.59 11.26
C PHE A 208 -3.86 -9.49 10.21
N CYS A 209 -3.68 -9.81 8.92
CA CYS A 209 -3.93 -8.87 7.84
C CYS A 209 -5.41 -8.42 7.82
N VAL A 210 -6.34 -9.39 7.86
CA VAL A 210 -7.79 -9.12 7.86
C VAL A 210 -8.20 -8.32 9.09
N PHE A 211 -7.66 -8.66 10.26
CA PHE A 211 -7.96 -7.95 11.51
C PHE A 211 -7.64 -6.45 11.42
N ILE A 212 -6.45 -6.08 10.95
CA ILE A 212 -6.10 -4.65 10.79
C ILE A 212 -6.96 -3.97 9.73
N ILE A 213 -7.23 -4.65 8.61
CA ILE A 213 -8.10 -4.12 7.57
C ILE A 213 -9.47 -3.77 8.15
N VAL A 214 -10.09 -4.71 8.87
CA VAL A 214 -11.43 -4.56 9.44
C VAL A 214 -11.49 -3.39 10.42
N LEU A 215 -10.48 -3.24 11.28
CA LEU A 215 -10.43 -2.14 12.25
C LEU A 215 -10.22 -0.76 11.61
N ASN A 216 -9.66 -0.69 10.41
CA ASN A 216 -9.20 0.57 9.84
C ASN A 216 -9.90 0.98 8.55
N GLY A 217 -10.42 0.07 7.71
CA GLY A 217 -11.09 0.43 6.46
C GLY A 217 -11.50 -0.76 5.57
N ARG A 218 -12.76 -0.76 5.10
CA ARG A 218 -13.37 -1.82 4.29
C ARG A 218 -12.73 -2.02 2.91
N THR A 219 -12.14 -0.98 2.30
CA THR A 219 -11.51 -1.04 0.97
C THR A 219 -10.37 -2.08 0.89
N GLY A 220 -9.68 -2.33 2.00
CA GLY A 220 -8.69 -3.40 2.08
C GLY A 220 -9.30 -4.78 1.88
N LEU A 221 -10.53 -5.04 2.36
CA LEU A 221 -11.20 -6.33 2.16
C LEU A 221 -11.54 -6.54 0.70
N VAL A 222 -12.10 -5.51 0.05
CA VAL A 222 -12.44 -5.56 -1.37
C VAL A 222 -11.20 -5.87 -2.21
N THR A 223 -10.13 -5.11 -2.04
CA THR A 223 -8.87 -5.35 -2.77
C THR A 223 -8.28 -6.73 -2.49
N LEU A 224 -8.37 -7.24 -1.26
CA LEU A 224 -7.88 -8.57 -0.90
C LEU A 224 -8.70 -9.67 -1.57
N VAL A 225 -10.03 -9.57 -1.53
CA VAL A 225 -10.95 -10.54 -2.15
C VAL A 225 -10.74 -10.60 -3.66
N PHE A 226 -10.70 -9.45 -4.35
CA PHE A 226 -10.48 -9.41 -5.80
C PHE A 226 -9.09 -9.93 -6.18
N GLY A 227 -8.03 -9.51 -5.48
CA GLY A 227 -6.68 -10.00 -5.73
C GLY A 227 -6.55 -11.51 -5.48
N PHE A 228 -7.16 -12.01 -4.41
CA PHE A 228 -7.18 -13.42 -4.07
C PHE A 228 -7.96 -14.26 -5.09
N ALA A 229 -9.14 -13.78 -5.52
CA ALA A 229 -9.95 -14.43 -6.54
C ALA A 229 -9.18 -14.59 -7.85
N LEU A 230 -8.43 -13.57 -8.28
CA LEU A 230 -7.59 -13.66 -9.49
C LEU A 230 -6.47 -14.71 -9.36
N MET A 231 -5.80 -14.75 -8.22
CA MET A 231 -4.75 -15.75 -7.95
C MET A 231 -5.31 -17.17 -7.87
N LEU A 232 -6.52 -17.34 -7.31
CA LEU A 232 -7.21 -18.62 -7.23
C LEU A 232 -7.79 -19.08 -8.56
N ALA A 233 -8.39 -18.18 -9.35
CA ALA A 233 -9.10 -18.53 -10.58
C ALA A 233 -8.23 -19.37 -11.51
N LYS A 234 -6.95 -18.98 -11.67
CA LYS A 234 -5.99 -19.75 -12.45
C LYS A 234 -5.77 -21.16 -11.90
N ARG A 235 -5.63 -21.31 -10.57
CA ARG A 235 -5.38 -22.60 -9.92
C ARG A 235 -6.60 -23.52 -9.98
N MET A 236 -7.79 -22.96 -9.77
CA MET A 236 -9.05 -23.68 -9.86
C MET A 236 -9.33 -24.14 -11.30
N ALA A 237 -9.02 -23.31 -12.28
CA ALA A 237 -9.14 -23.66 -13.69
C ALA A 237 -8.10 -24.71 -14.16
N ALA A 238 -6.97 -24.83 -13.47
CA ALA A 238 -5.89 -25.73 -13.89
C ALA A 238 -6.14 -27.21 -13.55
N SER A 239 -6.91 -27.52 -12.50
CA SER A 239 -7.19 -28.93 -12.11
C SER A 239 -8.33 -29.05 -11.11
N PHE A 240 -9.00 -30.21 -11.06
CA PHE A 240 -10.03 -30.53 -10.07
C PHE A 240 -9.48 -30.48 -8.63
N GLN A 241 -8.25 -30.95 -8.39
CA GLN A 241 -7.60 -30.83 -7.08
C GLN A 241 -7.38 -29.36 -6.70
N GLY A 242 -7.02 -28.51 -7.66
CA GLY A 242 -6.93 -27.06 -7.49
C GLY A 242 -8.28 -26.43 -7.13
N PHE A 243 -9.36 -26.88 -7.77
CA PHE A 243 -10.74 -26.46 -7.45
C PHE A 243 -11.13 -26.80 -6.00
N VAL A 244 -10.90 -28.04 -5.57
CA VAL A 244 -11.20 -28.49 -4.19
C VAL A 244 -10.38 -27.69 -3.17
N GLN A 245 -9.07 -27.53 -3.41
CA GLN A 245 -8.20 -26.75 -2.52
C GLN A 245 -8.62 -25.27 -2.44
N GLY A 246 -8.98 -24.66 -3.56
CA GLY A 246 -9.50 -23.29 -3.60
C GLY A 246 -10.79 -23.15 -2.80
N SER A 247 -11.72 -24.09 -2.98
CA SER A 247 -13.01 -24.10 -2.28
C SER A 247 -12.85 -24.21 -0.76
N VAL A 248 -11.96 -25.09 -0.29
CA VAL A 248 -11.64 -25.23 1.14
C VAL A 248 -11.03 -23.94 1.70
N LEU A 249 -10.14 -23.29 0.95
CA LEU A 249 -9.50 -22.05 1.39
C LEU A 249 -10.52 -20.91 1.50
N VAL A 250 -11.46 -20.81 0.55
CA VAL A 250 -12.57 -19.84 0.58
C VAL A 250 -13.47 -20.11 1.79
N ALA A 251 -13.94 -21.35 1.98
CA ALA A 251 -14.80 -21.72 3.10
C ALA A 251 -14.12 -21.43 4.46
N THR A 252 -12.84 -21.76 4.59
CA THR A 252 -12.06 -21.48 5.81
C THR A 252 -11.94 -19.97 6.05
N SER A 253 -11.70 -19.18 5.00
CA SER A 253 -11.61 -17.72 5.09
C SER A 253 -12.93 -17.09 5.55
N ILE A 254 -14.06 -17.55 5.01
CA ILE A 254 -15.40 -17.11 5.44
C ILE A 254 -15.62 -17.45 6.91
N GLY A 255 -15.27 -18.68 7.34
CA GLY A 255 -15.36 -19.08 8.75
C GLY A 255 -14.58 -18.16 9.68
N PHE A 256 -13.34 -17.80 9.33
CA PHE A 256 -12.53 -16.86 10.11
C PHE A 256 -13.13 -15.45 10.17
N VAL A 257 -13.70 -14.96 9.06
CA VAL A 257 -14.37 -13.65 9.04
C VAL A 257 -15.58 -13.66 9.98
N MET A 258 -16.42 -14.70 9.92
CA MET A 258 -17.60 -14.83 10.80
C MET A 258 -17.22 -14.90 12.28
N LEU A 259 -16.16 -15.65 12.61
CA LEU A 259 -15.62 -15.69 13.97
C LEU A 259 -15.10 -14.32 14.42
N GLY A 260 -14.38 -13.62 13.55
CA GLY A 260 -13.87 -12.27 13.83
C GLY A 260 -14.99 -11.25 14.05
N LEU A 261 -16.06 -11.29 13.25
CA LEU A 261 -17.24 -10.44 13.42
C LEU A 261 -17.96 -10.74 14.74
N SER A 262 -18.12 -12.02 15.09
CA SER A 262 -18.75 -12.43 16.36
C SER A 262 -17.95 -11.93 17.57
N PHE A 263 -16.61 -11.98 17.48
CA PHE A 263 -15.73 -11.43 18.50
C PHE A 263 -15.82 -9.90 18.61
N LEU A 264 -15.86 -9.20 17.48
CA LEU A 264 -16.00 -7.73 17.46
C LEU A 264 -17.34 -7.28 18.03
N GLN A 265 -18.44 -8.00 17.74
CA GLN A 265 -19.75 -7.71 18.31
C GLN A 265 -19.73 -7.70 19.85
N ALA A 266 -18.93 -8.57 20.46
CA ALA A 266 -18.83 -8.66 21.91
C ALA A 266 -17.95 -7.56 22.55
N ILE A 267 -16.91 -7.08 21.86
CA ILE A 267 -15.91 -6.16 22.44
C ILE A 267 -16.09 -4.70 22.00
N GLN A 268 -16.46 -4.47 20.74
CA GLN A 268 -16.68 -3.14 20.15
C GLN A 268 -17.93 -3.17 19.25
N PRO A 269 -19.14 -3.09 19.84
CA PRO A 269 -20.40 -3.18 19.11
C PRO A 269 -20.55 -2.11 18.01
N ASP A 270 -20.02 -0.91 18.21
CA ASP A 270 -20.09 0.19 17.24
C ASP A 270 -19.26 -0.14 15.98
N THR A 271 -18.02 -0.60 16.17
CA THR A 271 -17.16 -1.05 15.06
C THR A 271 -17.80 -2.22 14.31
N TYR A 272 -18.42 -3.18 15.03
CA TYR A 272 -19.18 -4.27 14.41
C TYR A 272 -20.32 -3.73 13.53
N THR A 273 -21.15 -2.84 14.07
CA THR A 273 -22.29 -2.26 13.35
C THR A 273 -21.83 -1.50 12.12
N TRP A 274 -20.73 -0.75 12.20
CA TRP A 274 -20.12 -0.06 11.06
C TRP A 274 -19.61 -0.99 9.96
N ILE A 275 -19.14 -2.20 10.30
CA ILE A 275 -18.71 -3.21 9.32
C ILE A 275 -19.92 -3.83 8.65
N VAL A 276 -20.91 -4.26 9.44
CA VAL A 276 -22.10 -4.95 8.96
C VAL A 276 -22.94 -4.05 8.07
N SER A 277 -23.18 -2.79 8.46
CA SER A 277 -23.86 -1.80 7.62
C SER A 277 -23.15 -1.63 6.28
N GLY A 278 -21.82 -1.73 6.27
CA GLY A 278 -21.06 -1.71 5.04
C GLY A 278 -21.28 -2.89 4.10
N PHE A 279 -21.50 -4.09 4.64
CA PHE A 279 -21.87 -5.24 3.83
C PHE A 279 -23.31 -5.11 3.33
N GLU A 280 -24.21 -4.61 4.17
CA GLU A 280 -25.61 -4.33 3.80
C GLU A 280 -25.67 -3.31 2.65
N ASP A 281 -24.92 -2.20 2.73
CA ASP A 281 -24.79 -1.21 1.66
C ASP A 281 -24.33 -1.86 0.33
N THR A 282 -23.33 -2.76 0.40
CA THR A 282 -22.82 -3.46 -0.79
C THR A 282 -23.87 -4.42 -1.37
N LEU A 283 -24.60 -5.14 -0.53
CA LEU A 283 -25.64 -6.07 -0.96
C LEU A 283 -26.82 -5.32 -1.59
N ALA A 284 -27.27 -4.22 -0.99
CA ALA A 284 -28.31 -3.36 -1.53
C ALA A 284 -27.92 -2.81 -2.91
N LEU A 285 -26.66 -2.39 -3.09
CA LEU A 285 -26.18 -1.94 -4.39
C LEU A 285 -26.19 -3.06 -5.45
N VAL A 286 -25.69 -4.25 -5.10
CA VAL A 286 -25.51 -5.35 -6.06
C VAL A 286 -26.83 -6.02 -6.43
N PHE A 287 -27.72 -6.25 -5.45
CA PHE A 287 -28.95 -7.02 -5.65
C PHE A 287 -30.19 -6.16 -5.86
N GLU A 288 -30.22 -4.96 -5.28
CA GLU A 288 -31.39 -4.07 -5.36
C GLU A 288 -31.14 -2.86 -6.27
N GLY A 289 -29.90 -2.60 -6.67
CA GLY A 289 -29.51 -1.41 -7.40
C GLY A 289 -29.55 -0.12 -6.56
N ASN A 290 -29.77 -0.24 -5.25
CA ASN A 290 -29.91 0.87 -4.34
C ASN A 290 -28.54 1.36 -3.86
N LYS A 291 -28.19 2.61 -4.20
CA LYS A 291 -26.99 3.26 -3.69
C LYS A 291 -27.27 3.78 -2.28
N GLN A 292 -26.50 3.35 -1.30
CA GLN A 292 -26.59 3.82 0.08
C GLN A 292 -25.19 4.08 0.65
N GLY A 293 -25.12 4.91 1.69
CA GLY A 293 -23.90 5.18 2.45
C GLY A 293 -22.74 5.71 1.59
N ASN A 294 -21.59 5.05 1.66
CA ASN A 294 -20.38 5.48 0.94
C ASN A 294 -20.54 5.41 -0.60
N TYR A 295 -21.38 4.51 -1.12
CA TYR A 295 -21.55 4.36 -2.56
C TYR A 295 -22.31 5.54 -3.16
N GLU A 296 -23.37 5.99 -2.49
CA GLU A 296 -24.13 7.18 -2.88
C GLU A 296 -23.24 8.42 -2.92
N GLN A 297 -22.45 8.67 -1.87
CA GLN A 297 -21.49 9.79 -1.86
C GLN A 297 -20.47 9.71 -3.00
N LEU A 298 -19.90 8.52 -3.26
CA LEU A 298 -18.90 8.36 -4.31
C LEU A 298 -19.49 8.59 -5.71
N THR A 299 -20.70 8.09 -5.98
CA THR A 299 -21.28 8.19 -7.32
C THR A 299 -22.01 9.49 -7.58
N ASP A 300 -22.66 10.07 -6.57
CA ASP A 300 -23.61 11.16 -6.77
C ASP A 300 -23.02 12.51 -6.36
N SER A 301 -22.05 12.53 -5.43
CA SER A 301 -21.42 13.77 -4.93
C SER A 301 -19.97 13.94 -5.39
N PHE A 302 -19.21 12.86 -5.55
CA PHE A 302 -17.78 12.91 -5.87
C PHE A 302 -17.43 12.63 -7.34
N LEU A 303 -18.39 12.20 -8.15
CA LEU A 303 -18.18 11.93 -9.56
C LEU A 303 -18.39 13.21 -10.37
N LEU A 304 -17.30 13.94 -10.60
CA LEU A 304 -17.31 15.23 -11.28
C LEU A 304 -16.23 15.28 -12.38
N PHE A 305 -16.52 15.94 -13.50
CA PHE A 305 -15.65 15.95 -14.67
C PHE A 305 -15.37 17.37 -15.16
N PRO A 306 -14.21 17.62 -15.80
CA PRO A 306 -13.93 18.88 -16.45
C PRO A 306 -14.94 19.23 -17.54
N THR A 307 -15.21 20.52 -17.72
CA THR A 307 -16.05 21.01 -18.80
C THR A 307 -15.19 21.56 -19.93
N GLY A 308 -15.37 21.03 -21.15
CA GLY A 308 -14.67 21.48 -22.36
C GLY A 308 -13.40 20.69 -22.68
N LEU A 309 -13.12 20.54 -23.97
CA LEU A 309 -12.05 19.66 -24.49
C LEU A 309 -10.66 20.00 -23.96
N TRP A 310 -10.34 21.29 -23.83
CA TRP A 310 -9.04 21.74 -23.32
C TRP A 310 -8.80 21.30 -21.87
N SER A 311 -9.81 21.44 -21.02
CA SER A 311 -9.76 21.03 -19.61
C SER A 311 -9.70 19.51 -19.45
N TRP A 312 -10.30 18.75 -20.37
CA TRP A 312 -10.11 17.30 -20.43
C TRP A 312 -8.67 16.91 -20.75
N LEU A 313 -8.04 17.58 -21.72
CA LEU A 313 -6.69 17.25 -22.16
C LEU A 313 -5.60 17.69 -21.16
N PHE A 314 -5.69 18.93 -20.67
CA PHE A 314 -4.63 19.56 -19.88
C PHE A 314 -4.98 19.79 -18.40
N GLY A 315 -6.21 19.49 -18.00
CA GLY A 315 -6.69 19.76 -16.65
C GLY A 315 -6.79 21.26 -16.35
N TYR A 316 -7.31 21.55 -15.17
CA TYR A 316 -7.38 22.90 -14.64
C TYR A 316 -6.14 23.31 -13.83
N GLY A 317 -5.22 22.40 -13.52
CA GLY A 317 -4.08 22.70 -12.65
C GLY A 317 -4.43 22.70 -11.16
N VAL A 318 -5.63 22.22 -10.81
CA VAL A 318 -6.15 22.19 -9.43
C VAL A 318 -6.50 20.78 -9.00
N ARG A 319 -6.45 20.53 -7.70
CA ARG A 319 -6.86 19.24 -7.12
C ARG A 319 -8.18 19.44 -6.38
N VAL A 320 -9.24 18.82 -6.89
CA VAL A 320 -10.62 18.88 -6.39
C VAL A 320 -10.89 18.00 -5.17
N TYR A 321 -10.07 18.07 -4.12
CA TYR A 321 -10.24 17.28 -2.90
C TYR A 321 -10.35 18.16 -1.65
N GLY A 322 -11.25 17.79 -0.74
CA GLY A 322 -11.34 18.27 0.64
C GLY A 322 -11.23 19.78 0.81
N GLY A 323 -12.34 20.50 0.66
CA GLY A 323 -12.53 21.90 1.08
C GLY A 323 -11.46 22.92 0.65
N ASN A 324 -10.62 22.59 -0.33
CA ASN A 324 -9.50 23.44 -0.72
C ASN A 324 -10.03 24.77 -1.26
N THR A 325 -9.43 25.89 -0.87
CA THR A 325 -9.85 27.24 -1.28
C THR A 325 -9.81 27.43 -2.80
N SER A 326 -8.98 26.67 -3.52
CA SER A 326 -8.94 26.66 -4.99
C SER A 326 -10.07 25.86 -5.67
N ASN A 327 -10.93 25.16 -4.92
CA ASN A 327 -12.00 24.31 -5.44
C ASN A 327 -13.42 24.84 -5.17
N ILE A 328 -13.55 26.06 -4.63
CA ILE A 328 -14.86 26.65 -4.29
C ILE A 328 -15.81 26.63 -5.50
N TRP A 329 -15.26 26.66 -6.72
CA TRP A 329 -16.00 26.69 -7.98
C TRP A 329 -16.24 25.33 -8.65
N PHE A 330 -15.62 24.23 -8.19
CA PHE A 330 -15.64 22.93 -8.89
C PHE A 330 -16.26 21.76 -8.08
N GLY A 331 -16.49 21.96 -6.77
CA GLY A 331 -16.90 20.87 -5.87
C GLY A 331 -15.71 20.07 -5.33
N THR A 332 -16.01 18.98 -4.61
CA THR A 332 -15.00 18.11 -3.98
C THR A 332 -15.19 16.66 -4.37
N SER A 333 -14.11 15.92 -4.55
CA SER A 333 -14.06 14.51 -4.90
C SER A 333 -12.95 13.81 -4.14
N ASP A 334 -13.31 12.70 -3.50
CA ASP A 334 -12.34 11.78 -2.91
C ASP A 334 -11.78 10.79 -3.94
N ILE A 335 -12.27 10.79 -5.19
CA ILE A 335 -11.86 9.82 -6.21
C ILE A 335 -10.50 10.22 -6.80
N GLY A 336 -9.53 9.30 -6.79
CA GLY A 336 -8.15 9.56 -7.21
C GLY A 336 -8.01 9.98 -8.67
N TYR A 337 -8.59 9.22 -9.60
CA TYR A 337 -8.50 9.54 -11.04
C TYR A 337 -9.24 10.82 -11.43
N ILE A 338 -10.27 11.22 -10.68
CA ILE A 338 -10.95 12.51 -10.88
C ILE A 338 -10.00 13.64 -10.49
N ASN A 339 -9.34 13.52 -9.33
CA ASN A 339 -8.33 14.50 -8.93
C ASN A 339 -7.19 14.59 -9.94
N ASP A 340 -6.65 13.46 -10.41
CA ASP A 340 -5.58 13.43 -11.41
C ASP A 340 -6.01 14.11 -12.74
N LEU A 341 -7.28 13.92 -13.15
CA LEU A 341 -7.85 14.56 -14.33
C LEU A 341 -7.97 16.09 -14.17
N PHE A 342 -8.40 16.58 -13.00
CA PHE A 342 -8.44 18.02 -12.73
C PHE A 342 -7.04 18.64 -12.60
N MET A 343 -6.08 17.88 -12.07
CA MET A 343 -4.71 18.33 -11.88
C MET A 343 -4.01 18.58 -13.21
N GLY A 344 -4.13 17.68 -14.18
CA GLY A 344 -3.37 17.81 -15.42
C GLY A 344 -3.96 17.11 -16.64
N GLY A 345 -5.23 16.72 -16.56
CA GLY A 345 -5.96 16.12 -17.66
C GLY A 345 -5.43 14.75 -18.08
N LEU A 346 -5.89 14.31 -19.25
CA LEU A 346 -5.47 13.06 -19.85
C LEU A 346 -3.96 13.01 -20.13
N VAL A 347 -3.30 14.16 -20.35
CA VAL A 347 -1.84 14.21 -20.53
C VAL A 347 -1.12 13.79 -19.25
N TYR A 348 -1.47 14.37 -18.11
CA TYR A 348 -0.89 13.99 -16.82
C TYR A 348 -1.16 12.53 -16.48
N MET A 349 -2.42 12.10 -16.59
CA MET A 349 -2.81 10.70 -16.34
C MET A 349 -2.08 9.74 -17.27
N GLY A 350 -1.92 10.12 -18.54
CA GLY A 350 -1.16 9.36 -19.54
C GLY A 350 0.28 9.14 -19.11
N ILE A 351 0.99 10.20 -18.72
CA ILE A 351 2.39 10.11 -18.24
C ILE A 351 2.46 9.25 -16.98
N LEU A 352 1.63 9.54 -15.98
CA LEU A 352 1.67 8.90 -14.67
C LEU A 352 1.30 7.42 -14.74
N TYR A 353 0.14 7.08 -15.31
CA TYR A 353 -0.36 5.70 -15.32
C TYR A 353 0.42 4.82 -16.30
N SER A 354 0.83 5.36 -17.46
CA SER A 354 1.70 4.59 -18.36
C SER A 354 3.05 4.27 -17.71
N THR A 355 3.59 5.17 -16.88
CA THR A 355 4.81 4.92 -16.11
C THR A 355 4.62 3.78 -15.13
N ILE A 356 3.53 3.79 -14.35
CA ILE A 356 3.22 2.74 -13.37
C ILE A 356 3.04 1.39 -14.08
N ILE A 357 2.27 1.37 -15.18
CA ILE A 357 2.02 0.17 -15.98
C ILE A 357 3.32 -0.35 -16.63
N ALA A 358 4.13 0.53 -17.23
CA ALA A 358 5.39 0.15 -17.84
C ALA A 358 6.36 -0.44 -16.82
N HIS A 359 6.41 0.12 -15.61
CA HIS A 359 7.21 -0.43 -14.52
C HIS A 359 6.73 -1.82 -14.09
N LEU A 360 5.41 -2.01 -13.92
CA LEU A 360 4.80 -3.30 -13.61
C LEU A 360 5.13 -4.36 -14.67
N ILE A 361 4.97 -4.03 -15.95
CA ILE A 361 5.27 -4.93 -17.07
C ILE A 361 6.75 -5.30 -17.10
N THR A 362 7.63 -4.31 -16.95
CA THR A 362 9.09 -4.52 -16.95
C THR A 362 9.50 -5.46 -15.81
N CYS A 363 8.94 -5.27 -14.61
CA CYS A 363 9.21 -6.13 -13.47
C CYS A 363 8.61 -7.53 -13.66
N HIS A 364 7.40 -7.63 -14.21
CA HIS A 364 6.76 -8.91 -14.50
C HIS A 364 7.60 -9.75 -15.46
N GLN A 365 8.14 -9.15 -16.52
CA GLN A 365 8.97 -9.86 -17.50
C GLN A 365 10.26 -10.43 -16.89
N LYS A 366 10.82 -9.75 -15.89
CA LYS A 366 12.06 -10.15 -15.21
C LYS A 366 11.84 -11.08 -14.00
N ALA A 367 10.62 -11.14 -13.49
CA ALA A 367 10.30 -11.98 -12.34
C ALA A 367 10.40 -13.47 -12.67
N GLU A 368 10.68 -14.29 -11.66
CA GLU A 368 10.73 -15.75 -11.81
C GLU A 368 9.42 -16.31 -12.39
N VAL A 369 9.52 -17.42 -13.13
CA VAL A 369 8.39 -18.09 -13.79
C VAL A 369 7.26 -18.39 -12.80
N LYS A 370 7.61 -18.78 -11.58
CA LYS A 370 6.65 -19.05 -10.50
C LYS A 370 5.84 -17.82 -10.10
N VAL A 371 6.51 -16.68 -9.92
CA VAL A 371 5.87 -15.39 -9.60
C VAL A 371 4.99 -14.96 -10.76
N ARG A 372 5.50 -14.99 -11.99
CA ARG A 372 4.74 -14.66 -13.20
C ARG A 372 3.50 -15.53 -13.36
N GLY A 373 3.63 -16.81 -13.06
CA GLY A 373 2.56 -17.79 -13.11
C GLY A 373 1.47 -17.59 -12.07
N SER A 374 1.70 -16.83 -11.00
CA SER A 374 0.75 -16.69 -9.88
C SER A 374 -0.37 -15.65 -10.09
N MET A 375 -0.35 -14.90 -11.20
CA MET A 375 -1.23 -13.73 -11.44
C MET A 375 -1.05 -12.57 -10.45
N LEU A 376 0.01 -12.58 -9.63
CA LEU A 376 0.23 -11.57 -8.60
C LEU A 376 0.38 -10.14 -9.14
N PHE A 377 1.06 -9.97 -10.28
CA PHE A 377 1.18 -8.65 -10.92
C PHE A 377 -0.16 -8.12 -11.44
N LEU A 378 -1.04 -9.00 -11.92
CA LEU A 378 -2.39 -8.63 -12.30
C LEU A 378 -3.22 -8.24 -11.07
N ALA A 379 -3.06 -8.97 -9.96
CA ALA A 379 -3.67 -8.60 -8.69
C ALA A 379 -3.21 -7.21 -8.23
N PHE A 380 -1.91 -6.89 -8.29
CA PHE A 380 -1.42 -5.53 -7.99
C PHE A 380 -2.05 -4.45 -8.88
N PHE A 381 -2.19 -4.71 -10.18
CA PHE A 381 -2.84 -3.79 -11.09
C PHE A 381 -4.31 -3.53 -10.71
N VAL A 382 -5.05 -4.58 -10.36
CA VAL A 382 -6.45 -4.45 -9.90
C VAL A 382 -6.53 -3.71 -8.56
N VAL A 383 -5.61 -3.97 -7.62
CA VAL A 383 -5.52 -3.22 -6.36
C VAL A 383 -5.31 -1.73 -6.64
N LEU A 384 -4.43 -1.37 -7.58
CA LEU A 384 -4.21 0.04 -7.95
C LEU A 384 -5.49 0.69 -8.49
N ILE A 385 -6.24 0.01 -9.37
CA ILE A 385 -7.50 0.56 -9.92
C ILE A 385 -8.52 0.81 -8.80
N ILE A 386 -8.77 -0.20 -7.95
CA ILE A 386 -9.75 -0.10 -6.87
C ILE A 386 -9.33 0.96 -5.86
N ALA A 387 -8.04 0.99 -5.49
CA ALA A 387 -7.51 1.99 -4.60
C ALA A 387 -7.68 3.39 -5.20
N ASN A 388 -7.43 3.56 -6.50
CA ASN A 388 -7.53 4.86 -7.17
C ASN A 388 -8.98 5.33 -7.39
N TYR A 389 -9.94 4.40 -7.40
CA TYR A 389 -11.36 4.72 -7.33
C TYR A 389 -11.74 5.30 -5.96
N LYS A 390 -11.10 4.86 -4.88
CA LYS A 390 -11.40 5.33 -3.51
C LYS A 390 -10.63 6.58 -3.10
N GLY A 391 -9.42 6.79 -3.61
CA GLY A 391 -8.52 7.87 -3.19
C GLY A 391 -7.29 7.99 -4.08
N GLU A 392 -6.53 9.07 -3.95
CA GLU A 392 -5.34 9.31 -4.77
C GLU A 392 -4.21 8.33 -4.44
N VAL A 393 -4.00 7.31 -5.28
CA VAL A 393 -2.96 6.29 -5.05
C VAL A 393 -1.58 6.82 -5.38
N ALA A 394 -1.50 7.68 -6.40
CA ALA A 394 -0.26 8.23 -6.90
C ALA A 394 0.23 9.46 -6.13
N ARG A 395 -0.24 9.67 -4.89
CA ARG A 395 0.16 10.77 -4.02
C ARG A 395 0.63 10.28 -2.67
N SER A 396 1.92 10.52 -2.35
CA SER A 396 2.63 10.12 -1.11
C SER A 396 2.17 8.80 -0.46
N GLY A 397 1.71 7.83 -1.26
CA GLY A 397 0.84 6.76 -0.77
C GLY A 397 1.58 5.45 -0.57
N VAL A 398 1.39 4.85 0.61
CA VAL A 398 1.99 3.55 0.97
C VAL A 398 1.59 2.44 -0.01
N VAL A 399 0.44 2.56 -0.66
CA VAL A 399 -0.07 1.59 -1.65
C VAL A 399 0.83 1.51 -2.88
N LEU A 400 1.08 2.64 -3.54
CA LEU A 400 1.93 2.67 -4.74
C LEU A 400 3.36 2.30 -4.37
N THR A 401 3.91 2.86 -3.28
CA THR A 401 5.29 2.58 -2.86
C THR A 401 5.49 1.10 -2.56
N SER A 402 4.52 0.45 -1.90
CA SER A 402 4.56 -0.98 -1.60
C SER A 402 4.48 -1.84 -2.86
N ILE A 403 3.61 -1.51 -3.82
CA ILE A 403 3.53 -2.27 -5.08
C ILE A 403 4.83 -2.16 -5.87
N ILE A 404 5.38 -0.95 -6.02
CA ILE A 404 6.65 -0.74 -6.72
C ILE A 404 7.79 -1.48 -6.00
N PHE A 405 7.82 -1.43 -4.67
CA PHE A 405 8.78 -2.18 -3.86
C PHE A 405 8.66 -3.70 -4.08
N MET A 406 7.45 -4.27 -4.06
CA MET A 406 7.25 -5.71 -4.28
C MET A 406 7.64 -6.12 -5.70
N CYS A 407 7.31 -5.31 -6.70
CA CYS A 407 7.74 -5.54 -8.08
C CYS A 407 9.26 -5.54 -8.21
N TYR A 408 9.93 -4.58 -7.55
CA TYR A 408 11.38 -4.56 -7.48
C TYR A 408 11.93 -5.82 -6.80
N LEU A 409 11.38 -6.22 -5.64
CA LEU A 409 11.81 -7.40 -4.87
C LEU A 409 11.84 -8.66 -5.74
N PHE A 410 10.75 -8.96 -6.44
CA PHE A 410 10.61 -10.16 -7.26
C PHE A 410 11.39 -10.11 -8.59
N SER A 411 11.59 -8.92 -9.17
CA SER A 411 12.29 -8.77 -10.46
C SER A 411 13.82 -8.76 -10.32
N THR A 412 14.32 -8.71 -9.08
CA THR A 412 15.74 -8.57 -8.77
C THR A 412 16.26 -9.66 -7.84
N GLU A 413 15.43 -10.68 -7.56
CA GLU A 413 15.88 -11.84 -6.82
C GLU A 413 16.99 -12.55 -7.61
N PRO A 414 18.15 -12.85 -6.99
CA PRO A 414 19.23 -13.55 -7.66
C PRO A 414 18.73 -14.92 -8.09
N GLN A 415 18.72 -15.19 -9.40
CA GLN A 415 18.33 -16.49 -9.93
C GLN A 415 19.35 -17.55 -9.44
N ASN A 416 18.90 -18.78 -9.19
CA ASN A 416 19.71 -19.85 -8.59
C ASN A 416 21.06 -20.09 -9.31
N GLU A 417 21.17 -19.79 -10.60
CA GLU A 417 22.42 -19.90 -11.37
C GLU A 417 23.51 -18.91 -10.90
N GLU A 418 23.16 -17.70 -10.44
CA GLU A 418 24.13 -16.74 -9.91
C GLU A 418 24.61 -17.10 -8.49
N ARG A 419 23.86 -17.92 -7.75
CA ARG A 419 24.28 -18.40 -6.42
C ARG A 419 25.39 -19.45 -6.53
N THR A 420 25.34 -20.31 -7.54
CA THR A 420 26.37 -21.33 -7.80
C THR A 420 27.70 -20.75 -8.27
N TRP A 421 27.69 -19.64 -9.01
CA TRP A 421 28.92 -19.00 -9.51
C TRP A 421 29.66 -18.14 -8.49
N LYS A 422 29.03 -17.78 -7.36
CA LYS A 422 29.70 -17.04 -6.26
C LYS A 422 30.13 -17.94 -5.11
N SER A 423 29.85 -19.24 -5.18
CA SER A 423 30.22 -20.26 -4.21
C SER A 423 31.31 -21.22 -4.70
N ALA A 424 31.80 -21.04 -5.92
CA ALA A 424 33.01 -21.66 -6.47
C ALA A 424 34.07 -20.57 -6.64
#